data_AF-A0A085MVA6-F1
#
_entry.id   AF-A0A085MVA6-F1
#
_cell.length_a   1.000
_cell.length_b   1.000
_cell.length_c   1.000
_cell.angle_alpha   90.00
_cell.angle_beta   90.00
_cell.angle_gamma   90.00
#
_symmetry.space_group_name_H-M   'P 1'
#
loop_
_entity.id
_entity.type
_entity.pdbx_description
1 polymer ?
#
loop_
_entity_poly.entity_id
_entity_poly.type
_entity_poly.pdbx_seq_one_letter_code
_entity_poly.pdbx_strand_id
1 'polypeptide(L)'
;MADRALAVCDPTYLNAELSHILNTLRCNGYPTKFVTSIIRQCKLNKSLPPVPPNNQQCPVLVLPYYSGLSEKIRRLGHSLNFNVRFKSSCNLRSIVRSDKIKVPFDSRPGVVYEIKCGCKASYIGETGNTIFRRFDQHMSNVLTYKNAERRLNGEPTIGPGRPPKIEPRKAMANAIKASVVVEHASQCSLDPRPKIICRESFFHLRRIKEALYIKSNSTINRDNGVAVSEVWNALINKFQCCTLLS
;
A
#
# COMPACT_ATOMS: atom_id res chain seq x y z
N MET A 1 -10.98 -28.11 5.36
CA MET A 1 -9.95 -29.18 5.45
C MET A 1 -10.18 -30.24 4.37
N ALA A 2 -11.36 -30.87 4.30
CA ALA A 2 -11.69 -31.87 3.28
C ALA A 2 -11.59 -31.37 1.83
N ASP A 3 -12.10 -30.18 1.50
CA ASP A 3 -11.96 -29.59 0.15
C ASP A 3 -10.51 -29.39 -0.27
N ARG A 4 -9.65 -28.97 0.67
CA ARG A 4 -8.22 -28.76 0.41
C ARG A 4 -7.49 -30.09 0.19
N ALA A 5 -7.80 -31.11 1.01
CA ALA A 5 -7.26 -32.46 0.83
C ALA A 5 -7.68 -33.02 -0.53
N LEU A 6 -8.95 -32.85 -0.92
CA LEU A 6 -9.45 -33.24 -2.23
C LEU A 6 -8.79 -32.48 -3.37
N ALA A 7 -8.42 -31.22 -3.21
CA ALA A 7 -7.82 -30.42 -4.28
C ALA A 7 -6.31 -30.64 -4.46
N VAL A 8 -5.57 -30.96 -3.38
CA VAL A 8 -4.09 -30.89 -3.36
C VAL A 8 -3.43 -32.24 -3.05
N CYS A 9 -4.12 -33.16 -2.38
CA CYS A 9 -3.53 -34.42 -1.96
C CYS A 9 -3.43 -35.41 -3.14
N ASP A 10 -2.34 -36.17 -3.17
CA ASP A 10 -2.13 -37.25 -4.14
C ASP A 10 -3.20 -38.35 -3.96
N PRO A 11 -3.73 -38.95 -5.04
CA PRO A 11 -4.75 -39.99 -4.96
C PRO A 11 -4.39 -41.16 -4.04
N THR A 12 -3.10 -41.50 -3.94
CA THR A 12 -2.60 -42.60 -3.10
C THR A 12 -2.78 -42.35 -1.60
N TYR A 13 -2.64 -41.11 -1.15
CA TYR A 13 -2.73 -40.73 0.27
C TYR A 13 -4.06 -40.07 0.66
N LEU A 14 -4.91 -39.74 -0.32
CA LEU A 14 -6.16 -39.01 -0.12
C LEU A 14 -7.10 -39.68 0.90
N ASN A 15 -7.24 -41.01 0.87
CA ASN A 15 -8.12 -41.73 1.80
C ASN A 15 -7.56 -41.74 3.24
N ALA A 16 -6.24 -41.80 3.39
CA ALA A 16 -5.58 -41.71 4.69
C ALA A 16 -5.76 -40.30 5.29
N GLU A 17 -5.56 -39.26 4.48
CA GLU A 17 -5.76 -37.86 4.86
C GLU A 17 -7.22 -37.58 5.25
N LEU A 18 -8.20 -38.07 4.48
CA LEU A 18 -9.61 -37.92 4.82
C LEU A 18 -10.00 -38.64 6.11
N SER A 19 -9.40 -39.82 6.37
CA SER A 19 -9.59 -40.54 7.63
C SER A 19 -8.97 -39.80 8.81
N HIS A 20 -7.79 -39.20 8.61
CA HIS A 20 -7.13 -38.36 9.60
C HIS A 20 -7.97 -37.11 9.94
N ILE A 21 -8.51 -36.43 8.92
CA ILE A 21 -9.42 -35.28 9.11
C ILE A 21 -10.67 -35.69 9.88
N LEU A 22 -11.27 -36.84 9.54
CA LEU A 22 -12.47 -37.35 10.19
C LEU A 22 -12.21 -37.66 11.68
N ASN A 23 -11.09 -38.32 11.99
CA ASN A 23 -10.72 -38.62 13.38
C ASN A 23 -10.40 -37.36 14.18
N THR A 24 -9.66 -36.42 13.59
CA THR A 24 -9.32 -35.15 14.24
C THR A 24 -10.57 -34.34 14.60
N LEU A 25 -11.53 -34.26 13.68
CA LEU A 25 -12.79 -33.54 13.93
C LEU A 25 -13.68 -34.25 14.96
N ARG A 26 -13.70 -35.59 14.98
CA ARG A 26 -14.39 -36.34 16.04
C ARG A 26 -13.76 -36.10 17.41
N CYS A 27 -12.44 -36.14 17.53
CA CYS A 27 -11.72 -35.87 18.78
C CYS A 27 -11.95 -34.44 19.28
N ASN A 28 -12.19 -33.49 18.38
CA ASN A 28 -12.56 -32.10 18.71
C ASN A 28 -14.05 -31.93 19.06
N GLY A 29 -14.81 -33.01 19.25
CA GLY A 29 -16.19 -32.99 19.72
C GLY A 29 -17.25 -32.73 18.63
N TYR A 30 -16.90 -32.79 17.34
CA TYR A 30 -17.88 -32.61 16.27
C TYR A 30 -18.73 -33.87 16.06
N PRO A 31 -20.06 -33.74 15.84
CA PRO A 31 -20.92 -34.89 15.58
C PRO A 31 -20.50 -35.68 14.34
N THR A 32 -20.34 -36.99 14.50
CA THR A 32 -19.88 -37.88 13.43
C THR A 32 -20.72 -37.78 12.15
N LYS A 33 -22.05 -37.73 12.28
CA LYS A 33 -22.97 -37.64 11.13
C LYS A 33 -22.75 -36.35 10.34
N PHE A 34 -22.47 -35.25 11.05
CA PHE A 34 -22.20 -33.95 10.44
C PHE A 34 -20.89 -33.99 9.64
N VAL A 35 -19.79 -34.46 10.25
CA VAL A 35 -18.48 -34.54 9.60
C VAL A 35 -18.52 -35.44 8.35
N THR A 36 -19.14 -36.62 8.44
CA THR A 36 -19.24 -37.54 7.31
C THR A 36 -20.10 -36.95 6.18
N SER A 37 -21.18 -36.23 6.51
CA SER A 37 -22.03 -35.55 5.52
C SER A 37 -21.25 -34.49 4.74
N ILE A 38 -20.45 -33.67 5.42
CA ILE A 38 -19.62 -32.64 4.79
C ILE A 38 -18.56 -33.27 3.89
N ILE A 39 -17.84 -34.29 4.35
CA ILE A 39 -16.83 -34.99 3.53
C ILE A 39 -17.47 -35.58 2.26
N ARG A 40 -18.65 -36.18 2.38
CA ARG A 40 -19.41 -36.70 1.24
C ARG A 40 -19.79 -35.59 0.26
N GLN A 41 -20.27 -34.45 0.75
CA GLN A 41 -20.62 -33.30 -0.07
C GLN A 41 -19.41 -32.74 -0.83
N CYS A 42 -18.26 -32.62 -0.16
CA CYS A 42 -17.01 -32.18 -0.80
C CYS A 42 -16.58 -33.13 -1.94
N LYS A 43 -16.73 -34.45 -1.77
CA LYS A 43 -16.44 -35.43 -2.83
C LYS A 43 -17.37 -35.25 -4.04
N LEU A 44 -18.67 -35.07 -3.81
CA LEU A 44 -19.66 -34.86 -4.87
C LEU A 44 -19.41 -33.56 -5.64
N ASN A 45 -19.06 -32.48 -4.94
CA ASN A 45 -18.80 -31.18 -5.55
C ASN A 45 -17.55 -31.17 -6.46
N LYS A 46 -16.56 -32.05 -6.22
CA LYS A 46 -15.38 -32.19 -7.10
C LYS A 46 -15.70 -32.88 -8.43
N SER A 47 -16.74 -33.73 -8.46
CA SER A 47 -17.15 -34.46 -9.66
C SER A 47 -18.03 -33.63 -10.60
N LEU A 48 -18.48 -32.44 -10.20
CA LEU A 48 -19.20 -31.54 -11.07
C LEU A 48 -18.21 -30.80 -11.97
N PRO A 49 -18.45 -30.75 -13.30
CA PRO A 49 -17.62 -29.94 -14.19
C PRO A 49 -17.66 -28.49 -13.69
N PRO A 50 -16.55 -27.73 -13.82
CA PRO A 50 -16.53 -26.32 -13.47
C PRO A 50 -17.64 -25.63 -14.25
N VAL A 51 -18.61 -25.04 -13.55
CA VAL A 51 -19.59 -24.17 -14.20
C VAL A 51 -18.76 -23.08 -14.89
N PRO A 52 -18.84 -22.92 -16.22
CA PRO A 52 -18.11 -21.88 -16.91
C PRO A 52 -18.48 -20.55 -16.23
N PRO A 53 -17.49 -19.66 -15.97
CA PRO A 53 -17.80 -18.37 -15.38
C PRO A 53 -18.81 -17.69 -16.30
N ASN A 54 -20.03 -17.47 -15.80
CA ASN A 54 -20.99 -16.67 -16.51
C ASN A 54 -20.36 -15.28 -16.67
N ASN A 55 -19.94 -14.97 -17.90
CA ASN A 55 -19.17 -13.77 -18.27
C ASN A 55 -20.01 -12.48 -18.17
N GLN A 56 -21.20 -12.54 -17.57
CA GLN A 56 -21.95 -11.37 -17.16
C GLN A 56 -21.19 -10.69 -16.01
N GLN A 57 -20.51 -9.59 -16.34
CA GLN A 57 -19.91 -8.66 -15.38
C GLN A 57 -21.02 -8.03 -14.53
N CYS A 58 -21.55 -8.78 -13.56
CA CYS A 58 -22.51 -8.25 -12.61
C CYS A 58 -21.74 -7.43 -11.56
N PRO A 59 -22.11 -6.17 -11.32
CA PRO A 59 -21.44 -5.33 -10.35
C PRO A 59 -21.48 -5.98 -8.95
N VAL A 60 -20.37 -5.90 -8.21
CA VAL A 60 -20.25 -6.50 -6.87
C VAL A 60 -20.35 -5.42 -5.81
N LEU A 61 -21.42 -5.44 -5.02
CA LEU A 61 -21.61 -4.61 -3.85
C LEU A 61 -21.02 -5.29 -2.61
N VAL A 62 -20.13 -4.58 -1.90
CA VAL A 62 -19.52 -5.06 -0.66
C VAL A 62 -20.01 -4.22 0.51
N LEU A 63 -20.68 -4.84 1.48
CA LEU A 63 -21.22 -4.15 2.67
C LEU A 63 -20.99 -4.94 3.97
N PRO A 64 -21.07 -4.29 5.15
CA PRO A 64 -21.10 -5.01 6.42
C PRO A 64 -22.33 -5.92 6.54
N TYR A 65 -22.21 -7.02 7.29
CA TYR A 65 -23.35 -7.88 7.59
C TYR A 65 -24.21 -7.30 8.71
N TYR A 66 -25.50 -7.08 8.43
CA TYR A 66 -26.55 -6.69 9.37
C TYR A 66 -27.70 -7.68 9.28
N SER A 67 -27.95 -8.41 10.37
CA SER A 67 -29.00 -9.44 10.41
C SER A 67 -30.36 -8.88 9.99
N GLY A 68 -31.05 -9.58 9.08
CA GLY A 68 -32.36 -9.23 8.57
C GLY A 68 -32.34 -8.25 7.39
N LEU A 69 -31.41 -7.30 7.37
CA LEU A 69 -31.24 -6.33 6.27
C LEU A 69 -30.36 -6.91 5.15
N SER A 70 -29.21 -7.49 5.50
CA SER A 70 -28.25 -8.06 4.56
C SER A 70 -28.88 -9.16 3.70
N GLU A 71 -29.72 -10.01 4.25
CA GLU A 71 -30.45 -11.05 3.51
C GLU A 71 -31.41 -10.46 2.48
N LYS A 72 -32.08 -9.36 2.82
CA LYS A 72 -32.99 -8.64 1.91
C LYS A 72 -32.21 -8.00 0.77
N ILE A 73 -31.09 -7.35 1.08
CA ILE A 73 -30.19 -6.73 0.08
C ILE A 73 -29.61 -7.80 -0.86
N ARG A 74 -29.20 -8.95 -0.34
CA ARG A 74 -28.73 -10.07 -1.19
C ARG A 74 -29.82 -10.61 -2.10
N ARG A 75 -31.06 -10.73 -1.60
CA ARG A 75 -32.22 -11.10 -2.43
C ARG A 75 -32.47 -10.09 -3.55
N LEU A 76 -32.41 -8.79 -3.25
CA LEU A 76 -32.50 -7.73 -4.26
C LEU A 76 -31.38 -7.84 -5.29
N GLY A 77 -30.15 -8.15 -4.87
CA GLY A 77 -29.03 -8.39 -5.76
C GLY A 77 -29.29 -9.49 -6.79
N HIS A 78 -29.87 -10.62 -6.35
CA HIS A 78 -30.28 -11.69 -7.25
C HIS A 78 -31.34 -11.24 -8.27
N SER A 79 -32.30 -10.40 -7.87
CA SER A 79 -33.35 -9.89 -8.76
C SER A 79 -32.86 -8.81 -9.73
N LEU A 80 -31.92 -7.97 -9.30
CA LEU A 80 -31.44 -6.80 -10.05
C LEU A 80 -30.08 -7.04 -10.72
N ASN A 81 -29.65 -8.30 -10.79
CA ASN A 81 -28.43 -8.74 -11.46
C ASN A 81 -27.12 -8.10 -10.91
N PHE A 82 -27.01 -7.93 -9.60
CA PHE A 82 -25.77 -7.53 -8.92
C PHE A 82 -25.41 -8.48 -7.77
N ASN A 83 -24.12 -8.69 -7.57
CA ASN A 83 -23.64 -9.61 -6.56
C ASN A 83 -23.40 -8.89 -5.24
N VAL A 84 -23.85 -9.47 -4.13
CA VAL A 84 -23.65 -8.92 -2.79
C VAL A 84 -22.66 -9.77 -2.01
N ARG A 85 -21.57 -9.17 -1.52
CA ARG A 85 -20.62 -9.82 -0.61
C ARG A 85 -20.60 -9.08 0.73
N PHE A 86 -20.60 -9.84 1.82
CA PHE A 86 -20.54 -9.26 3.15
C PHE A 86 -19.11 -9.25 3.70
N LYS A 87 -18.67 -8.12 4.24
CA LYS A 87 -17.50 -8.04 5.10
C LYS A 87 -17.95 -8.09 6.55
N SER A 88 -17.23 -8.85 7.38
CA SER A 88 -17.37 -8.73 8.83
C SER A 88 -16.85 -7.35 9.27
N SER A 89 -17.46 -6.82 10.34
CA SER A 89 -16.93 -5.65 11.05
C SER A 89 -15.54 -5.94 11.62
N CYS A 90 -14.88 -4.91 12.15
CA CYS A 90 -13.64 -5.07 12.90
C CYS A 90 -13.77 -6.24 13.90
N ASN A 91 -12.85 -7.19 13.81
CA ASN A 91 -12.89 -8.37 14.69
C ASN A 91 -12.75 -7.92 16.16
N LEU A 92 -13.31 -8.72 17.08
CA LEU A 92 -13.26 -8.44 18.53
C LEU A 92 -11.81 -8.20 18.99
N ARG A 93 -10.85 -8.92 18.38
CA ARG A 93 -9.42 -8.74 18.61
C ARG A 93 -8.96 -7.30 18.32
N SER A 94 -9.41 -6.68 17.23
CA SER A 94 -9.06 -5.31 16.85
C SER A 94 -9.71 -4.25 17.75
N ILE A 95 -10.81 -4.58 18.42
CA ILE A 95 -11.51 -3.70 19.36
C ILE A 95 -10.89 -3.81 20.75
N VAL A 96 -10.66 -5.04 21.22
CA VAL A 96 -10.26 -5.34 22.60
C VAL A 96 -8.75 -5.31 22.79
N ARG A 97 -7.95 -5.66 21.76
CA ARG A 97 -6.50 -5.59 21.87
C ARG A 97 -5.98 -4.20 21.50
N SER A 98 -5.44 -3.53 22.50
CA SER A 98 -4.54 -2.38 22.39
C SER A 98 -3.07 -2.75 22.60
N ASP A 99 -2.74 -4.04 22.51
CA ASP A 99 -1.39 -4.58 22.73
C ASP A 99 -0.35 -4.08 21.73
N LYS A 100 -0.79 -3.67 20.53
CA LYS A 100 0.05 -2.96 19.58
C LYS A 100 0.07 -1.47 19.89
N ILE A 101 1.27 -0.93 20.07
CA ILE A 101 1.51 0.52 20.17
C ILE A 101 0.87 1.18 18.94
N LYS A 102 -0.16 2.00 19.19
CA LYS A 102 -0.80 2.77 18.14
C LYS A 102 0.14 3.91 17.75
N VAL A 103 0.71 3.83 16.55
CA VAL A 103 1.53 4.92 16.02
C VAL A 103 0.65 6.18 15.92
N PRO A 104 1.11 7.33 16.46
CA PRO A 104 0.42 8.61 16.33
C PRO A 104 0.07 8.88 14.86
N PHE A 105 -1.06 9.54 14.62
CA PHE A 105 -1.59 9.73 13.27
C PHE A 105 -0.60 10.40 12.31
N ASP A 106 0.24 11.31 12.83
CA ASP A 106 1.25 12.04 12.05
C ASP A 106 2.50 11.21 11.74
N SER A 107 2.76 10.17 12.53
CA SER A 107 3.88 9.25 12.35
C SER A 107 3.50 8.00 11.56
N ARG A 108 2.29 7.93 11.00
CA ARG A 108 1.86 6.76 10.24
C ARG A 108 2.57 6.68 8.88
N PRO A 109 3.03 5.48 8.47
CA PRO A 109 3.61 5.27 7.15
C PRO A 109 2.56 5.28 6.03
N GLY A 110 3.02 5.32 4.78
CA GLY A 110 2.16 5.21 3.61
C GLY A 110 1.54 6.57 3.27
N VAL A 111 2.36 7.53 2.90
CA VAL A 111 1.93 8.90 2.61
C VAL A 111 2.50 9.40 1.29
N VAL A 112 1.71 10.21 0.60
CA VAL A 112 2.18 11.12 -0.44
C VAL A 112 2.43 12.47 0.23
N TYR A 113 3.63 13.00 0.05
CA TYR A 113 4.09 14.21 0.71
C TYR A 113 4.63 15.23 -0.29
N GLU A 114 4.59 16.48 0.14
CA GLU A 114 5.18 17.64 -0.51
C GLU A 114 6.42 18.05 0.31
N ILE A 115 7.50 18.43 -0.37
CA ILE A 115 8.59 19.21 0.21
C ILE A 115 8.56 20.57 -0.48
N LYS A 116 8.07 21.59 0.23
CA LYS A 116 7.93 22.94 -0.30
C LYS A 116 9.10 23.80 0.16
N CYS A 117 9.75 24.46 -0.77
CA CYS A 117 10.79 25.44 -0.51
C CYS A 117 10.21 26.86 -0.49
N GLY A 118 10.85 27.78 0.24
CA GLY A 118 10.44 29.18 0.29
C GLY A 118 10.48 29.89 -1.08
N CYS A 119 11.27 29.37 -2.03
CA CYS A 119 11.34 29.89 -3.40
C CYS A 119 10.21 29.38 -4.33
N LYS A 120 9.13 28.82 -3.77
CA LYS A 120 7.99 28.22 -4.48
C LYS A 120 8.29 26.90 -5.22
N ALA A 121 9.51 26.39 -5.15
CA ALA A 121 9.81 25.04 -5.64
C ALA A 121 9.12 23.99 -4.76
N SER A 122 8.51 22.99 -5.38
CA SER A 122 7.82 21.91 -4.69
C SER A 122 8.24 20.56 -5.25
N TYR A 123 8.62 19.63 -4.37
CA TYR A 123 8.88 18.24 -4.71
C TYR A 123 7.78 17.37 -4.13
N ILE A 124 7.22 16.47 -4.94
CA ILE A 124 6.19 15.53 -4.51
C ILE A 124 6.75 14.12 -4.54
N GLY A 125 6.53 13.36 -3.46
CA GLY A 125 7.00 11.99 -3.39
C GLY A 125 6.08 11.08 -2.59
N GLU A 126 6.19 9.78 -2.79
CA GLU A 126 5.61 8.78 -1.90
C GLU A 126 6.61 8.20 -0.90
N THR A 127 6.12 7.76 0.25
CA THR A 127 6.90 6.92 1.14
C THR A 127 6.05 5.86 1.84
N GLY A 128 6.58 4.64 1.88
CA GLY A 128 6.11 3.56 2.76
C GLY A 128 6.60 3.69 4.21
N ASN A 129 7.40 4.72 4.53
CA ASN A 129 7.89 5.01 5.87
C ASN A 129 7.19 6.26 6.44
N THR A 130 7.62 6.72 7.62
CA THR A 130 7.21 8.02 8.14
C THR A 130 7.77 9.15 7.27
N ILE A 131 7.02 10.25 7.16
CA ILE A 131 7.47 11.43 6.41
C ILE A 131 8.78 11.98 6.98
N PHE A 132 8.93 12.00 8.30
CA PHE A 132 10.15 12.45 8.99
C PHE A 132 11.37 11.63 8.55
N ARG A 133 11.26 10.31 8.56
CA ARG A 133 12.37 9.43 8.14
C ARG A 133 12.76 9.66 6.69
N ARG A 134 11.78 9.92 5.81
CA ARG A 134 12.06 10.23 4.40
C ARG A 134 12.70 11.61 4.24
N PHE A 135 12.22 12.60 4.99
CA PHE A 135 12.79 13.94 4.99
C PHE A 135 14.24 13.95 5.49
N ASP A 136 14.53 13.22 6.58
CA ASP A 136 15.89 13.06 7.12
C ASP A 136 16.85 12.44 6.09
N GLN A 137 16.38 11.48 5.28
CA GLN A 137 17.18 10.94 4.18
C GLN A 137 17.54 12.01 3.14
N HIS A 138 16.57 12.87 2.77
CA HIS A 138 16.85 13.98 1.87
C HIS A 138 17.85 14.96 2.50
N MET A 139 17.67 15.32 3.77
CA MET A 139 18.56 16.24 4.49
C MET A 139 19.96 15.69 4.70
N SER A 140 20.09 14.38 4.98
CA SER A 140 21.40 13.71 5.03
C SER A 140 22.14 13.80 3.70
N ASN A 141 21.43 13.67 2.57
CA ASN A 141 22.05 13.84 1.24
C ASN A 141 22.44 15.31 0.98
N VAL A 142 21.63 16.29 1.41
CA VAL A 142 21.96 17.72 1.33
C VAL A 142 23.20 18.05 2.17
N LEU A 143 23.28 17.51 3.39
CA LEU A 143 24.46 17.66 4.26
C LEU A 143 25.70 17.02 3.62
N THR A 144 25.55 15.87 2.98
CA THR A 144 26.64 15.21 2.24
C THR A 144 27.15 16.10 1.10
N TYR A 145 26.24 16.74 0.36
CA TYR A 145 26.59 17.71 -0.68
C TYR A 145 27.34 18.92 -0.10
N LYS A 146 26.78 19.60 0.91
CA LYS A 146 27.40 20.78 1.54
C LYS A 146 28.77 20.45 2.15
N ASN A 147 28.94 19.26 2.74
CA ASN A 147 30.22 18.82 3.26
C ASN A 147 31.27 18.59 2.16
N ALA A 148 30.86 18.05 1.02
CA ALA A 148 31.74 17.89 -0.13
C ALA A 148 32.10 19.24 -0.76
N GLU A 149 31.15 20.17 -0.86
CA GLU A 149 31.39 21.55 -1.32
C GLU A 149 32.41 22.29 -0.45
N ARG A 150 32.23 22.25 0.88
CA ARG A 150 33.20 22.83 1.84
C ARG A 150 34.61 22.27 1.67
N ARG A 151 34.73 20.95 1.48
CA ARG A 151 36.04 20.30 1.20
C ARG A 151 36.65 20.77 -0.12
N LEU A 152 35.83 21.00 -1.14
CA LEU A 152 36.29 21.53 -2.42
C LEU A 152 36.81 22.96 -2.27
N ASN A 153 36.19 23.75 -1.39
CA ASN A 153 36.58 25.13 -1.07
C ASN A 153 37.76 25.21 -0.08
N GLY A 154 38.30 24.08 0.39
CA GLY A 154 39.42 24.05 1.33
C GLY A 154 39.05 24.34 2.79
N GLU A 155 37.76 24.31 3.14
CA GLU A 155 37.33 24.54 4.52
C GLU A 155 37.65 23.35 5.44
N PRO A 156 37.97 23.62 6.73
CA PRO A 156 38.23 22.57 7.69
C PRO A 156 37.00 21.68 7.95
N THR A 157 37.21 20.37 8.02
CA THR A 157 36.15 19.42 8.39
C THR A 157 35.79 19.59 9.86
N ILE A 158 34.56 20.04 10.14
CA ILE A 158 34.03 20.17 11.49
C ILE A 158 33.40 18.83 11.88
N GLY A 159 34.10 18.01 12.67
CA GLY A 159 33.53 16.82 13.30
C GLY A 159 34.53 15.69 13.56
N PRO A 160 34.20 14.77 14.49
CA PRO A 160 35.01 13.59 14.75
C PRO A 160 34.87 12.58 13.60
N GLY A 161 35.99 12.02 13.14
CA GLY A 161 36.01 10.87 12.23
C GLY A 161 36.97 10.99 11.06
N ARG A 162 37.01 9.91 10.26
CA ARG A 162 37.86 9.82 9.07
C ARG A 162 37.21 10.58 7.90
N PRO A 163 37.96 11.43 7.19
CA PRO A 163 37.48 12.05 5.96
C PRO A 163 37.03 11.00 4.93
N PRO A 164 35.91 11.21 4.21
CA PRO A 164 35.50 10.32 3.13
C PRO A 164 36.59 10.21 2.06
N LYS A 165 36.94 8.98 1.65
CA LYS A 165 37.93 8.72 0.58
C LYS A 165 37.47 9.20 -0.80
N ILE A 166 36.17 9.45 -0.96
CA ILE A 166 35.59 9.88 -2.23
C ILE A 166 35.97 11.33 -2.49
N GLU A 167 36.40 11.61 -3.73
CA GLU A 167 36.69 12.97 -4.18
C GLU A 167 35.46 13.89 -4.03
N PRO A 168 35.64 15.15 -3.59
CA PRO A 168 34.55 16.09 -3.37
C PRO A 168 33.59 16.22 -4.56
N ARG A 169 34.12 16.44 -5.77
CA ARG A 169 33.30 16.59 -6.99
C ARG A 169 32.43 15.36 -7.27
N LYS A 170 32.99 14.16 -7.09
CA LYS A 170 32.26 12.89 -7.27
C LYS A 170 31.20 12.70 -6.19
N ALA A 171 31.48 13.08 -4.95
CA ALA A 171 30.50 13.04 -3.86
C ALA A 171 29.32 14.00 -4.12
N MET A 172 29.59 15.23 -4.59
CA MET A 172 28.57 16.19 -4.98
C MET A 172 27.69 15.66 -6.11
N ALA A 173 28.29 15.14 -7.17
CA ALA A 173 27.56 14.55 -8.31
C ALA A 173 26.67 13.37 -7.87
N ASN A 174 27.18 12.50 -7.01
CA ASN A 174 26.41 11.39 -6.45
C ASN A 174 25.22 11.87 -5.61
N ALA A 175 25.41 12.91 -4.79
CA ALA A 175 24.35 13.46 -3.95
C ALA A 175 23.24 14.12 -4.79
N ILE A 176 23.62 14.91 -5.81
CA ILE A 176 22.69 15.46 -6.80
C ILE A 176 21.92 14.31 -7.46
N LYS A 177 22.61 13.30 -8.02
CA LYS A 177 21.96 12.16 -8.69
C LYS A 177 20.97 11.43 -7.78
N ALA A 178 21.27 11.28 -6.50
CA ALA A 178 20.44 10.54 -5.56
C ALA A 178 19.13 11.25 -5.18
N SER A 179 19.06 12.58 -5.26
CA SER A 179 17.92 13.34 -4.74
C SER A 179 17.76 14.68 -5.45
N VAL A 180 16.59 14.89 -6.07
CA VAL A 180 16.28 16.18 -6.69
C VAL A 180 16.19 17.33 -5.69
N VAL A 181 15.86 17.03 -4.42
CA VAL A 181 15.93 18.00 -3.32
C VAL A 181 17.37 18.51 -3.12
N VAL A 182 18.40 17.69 -3.40
CA VAL A 182 19.80 18.12 -3.31
C VAL A 182 20.16 19.02 -4.48
N GLU A 183 19.74 18.64 -5.69
CA GLU A 183 19.90 19.47 -6.89
C GLU A 183 19.28 20.86 -6.72
N HIS A 184 18.11 20.93 -6.09
CA HIS A 184 17.49 22.21 -5.77
C HIS A 184 18.25 22.96 -4.66
N ALA A 185 18.63 22.26 -3.58
CA ALA A 185 19.34 22.86 -2.45
C ALA A 185 20.76 23.35 -2.79
N SER A 186 21.36 22.88 -3.90
CA SER A 186 22.63 23.45 -4.38
C SER A 186 22.48 24.81 -5.04
N GLN A 187 21.25 25.20 -5.41
CA GLN A 187 20.93 26.48 -6.06
C GLN A 187 20.09 27.39 -5.18
N CYS A 188 19.62 26.89 -4.03
CA CYS A 188 18.71 27.59 -3.14
C CYS A 188 19.11 27.39 -1.67
N SER A 189 19.21 28.49 -0.93
CA SER A 189 19.58 28.50 0.49
C SER A 189 18.39 28.46 1.45
N LEU A 190 17.15 28.47 0.93
CA LEU A 190 15.95 28.46 1.75
C LEU A 190 15.64 27.07 2.28
N ASP A 191 15.17 26.99 3.52
CA ASP A 191 14.87 25.72 4.16
C ASP A 191 13.61 25.06 3.60
N PRO A 192 13.70 23.82 3.09
CA PRO A 192 12.55 23.07 2.65
C PRO A 192 11.72 22.56 3.83
N ARG A 193 10.39 22.55 3.69
CA ARG A 193 9.47 22.03 4.71
C ARG A 193 8.64 20.86 4.19
N PRO A 194 8.61 19.70 4.89
CA PRO A 194 7.78 18.58 4.51
C PRO A 194 6.32 18.80 4.94
N LYS A 195 5.38 18.37 4.10
CA LYS A 195 3.93 18.41 4.35
C LYS A 195 3.28 17.15 3.83
N ILE A 196 2.40 16.52 4.62
CA ILE A 196 1.60 15.39 4.13
C ILE A 196 0.47 15.93 3.27
N ILE A 197 0.37 15.44 2.03
CA ILE A 197 -0.73 15.76 1.10
C ILE A 197 -1.86 14.74 1.26
N CYS A 198 -1.52 13.45 1.17
CA CYS A 198 -2.48 12.36 1.15
C CYS A 198 -1.93 11.14 1.89
N ARG A 199 -2.80 10.39 2.57
CA ARG A 199 -2.45 9.11 3.19
C ARG A 199 -3.01 7.97 2.34
N GLU A 200 -2.16 6.99 2.02
CA GLU A 200 -2.52 5.81 1.23
C GLU A 200 -1.60 4.64 1.61
N SER A 201 -2.14 3.68 2.36
CA SER A 201 -1.37 2.53 2.82
C SER A 201 -1.02 1.58 1.67
N PHE A 202 -1.87 1.47 0.64
CA PHE A 202 -1.64 0.56 -0.48
C PHE A 202 -0.60 1.12 -1.44
N PHE A 203 0.52 0.43 -1.58
CA PHE A 203 1.66 0.87 -2.40
C PHE A 203 1.27 1.25 -3.83
N HIS A 204 0.52 0.40 -4.54
CA HIS A 204 0.12 0.68 -5.92
C HIS A 204 -0.77 1.92 -6.04
N LEU A 205 -1.75 2.08 -5.14
CA LEU A 205 -2.62 3.25 -5.13
C LEU A 205 -1.85 4.52 -4.76
N ARG A 206 -0.85 4.39 -3.87
CA ARG A 206 -0.02 5.52 -3.46
C ARG A 206 0.84 6.04 -4.61
N ARG A 207 1.43 5.15 -5.42
CA ARG A 207 2.15 5.52 -6.64
C ARG A 207 1.25 6.22 -7.67
N ILE A 208 0.02 5.74 -7.85
CA ILE A 208 -0.95 6.41 -8.73
C ILE A 208 -1.24 7.82 -8.20
N LYS A 209 -1.54 7.96 -6.91
CA LYS A 209 -1.80 9.27 -6.29
C LYS A 209 -0.61 10.21 -6.45
N GLU A 210 0.61 9.76 -6.18
CA GLU A 210 1.84 10.53 -6.40
C GLU A 210 1.92 11.06 -7.84
N ALA A 211 1.76 10.20 -8.85
CA ALA A 211 1.79 10.60 -10.25
C ALA A 211 0.72 11.64 -10.59
N LEU A 212 -0.50 11.49 -10.05
CA LEU A 212 -1.57 12.46 -10.25
C LEU A 212 -1.23 13.82 -9.65
N TYR A 213 -0.65 13.85 -8.44
CA TYR A 213 -0.19 15.09 -7.81
C TYR A 213 0.98 15.73 -8.57
N ILE A 214 1.95 14.95 -9.06
CA ILE A 214 3.05 15.47 -9.88
C ILE A 214 2.50 16.12 -11.14
N LYS A 215 1.58 15.47 -11.84
CA LYS A 215 1.01 15.96 -13.11
C LYS A 215 0.16 17.21 -12.94
N SER A 216 -0.50 17.36 -11.79
CA SER A 216 -1.47 18.44 -11.55
C SER A 216 -0.84 19.71 -10.96
N ASN A 217 0.45 19.68 -10.59
CA ASN A 217 1.13 20.79 -9.92
C ASN A 217 2.47 21.10 -10.59
N SER A 218 2.93 22.34 -10.46
CA SER A 218 4.31 22.68 -10.84
C SER A 218 5.27 22.08 -9.81
N THR A 219 6.10 21.14 -10.23
CA THR A 219 7.02 20.42 -9.35
C THR A 219 8.43 20.36 -9.93
N ILE A 220 9.42 20.18 -9.06
CA ILE A 220 10.82 19.95 -9.44
C ILE A 220 11.13 18.47 -9.68
N ASN A 221 10.12 17.60 -9.75
CA ASN A 221 10.31 16.17 -9.96
C ASN A 221 11.02 15.89 -11.30
N ARG A 222 11.89 14.86 -11.34
CA ARG A 222 12.59 14.44 -12.56
C ARG A 222 11.75 13.55 -13.47
N ASP A 223 10.74 12.89 -12.89
CA ASP A 223 9.82 12.02 -13.59
C ASP A 223 8.37 12.35 -13.20
N ASN A 224 7.43 11.88 -14.02
CA ASN A 224 5.99 12.08 -13.81
C ASN A 224 5.34 10.96 -12.98
N GLY A 225 6.14 10.13 -12.29
CA GLY A 225 5.66 8.95 -11.58
C GLY A 225 5.20 7.80 -12.50
N VAL A 226 4.21 7.03 -12.05
CA VAL A 226 3.62 5.94 -12.86
C VAL A 226 2.76 6.49 -13.99
N ALA A 227 2.71 5.76 -15.11
CA ALA A 227 1.78 6.09 -16.19
C ALA A 227 0.34 5.96 -15.70
N VAL A 228 -0.45 7.04 -15.88
CA VAL A 228 -1.88 7.09 -15.54
C VAL A 228 -2.65 7.50 -16.79
N SER A 229 -3.78 6.82 -17.05
CA SER A 229 -4.65 7.11 -18.19
C SER A 229 -5.13 8.56 -18.18
N GLU A 230 -5.21 9.17 -19.37
CA GLU A 230 -5.65 10.56 -19.54
C GLU A 230 -7.11 10.79 -19.16
N VAL A 231 -7.92 9.73 -19.08
CA VAL A 231 -9.31 9.78 -18.61
C VAL A 231 -9.41 10.43 -17.22
N TRP A 232 -8.38 10.25 -16.38
CA TRP A 232 -8.33 10.86 -15.04
C TRP A 232 -8.20 12.39 -15.08
N ASN A 233 -7.63 12.97 -16.15
CA ASN A 233 -7.44 14.43 -16.25
C ASN A 233 -8.79 15.16 -16.18
N ALA A 234 -9.83 14.64 -16.83
CA ALA A 234 -11.15 15.28 -16.86
C ALA A 234 -11.77 15.35 -15.46
N LEU A 235 -11.61 14.29 -14.67
CA LEU A 235 -12.08 14.23 -13.28
C LEU A 235 -11.27 15.17 -12.39
N ILE A 236 -9.94 15.17 -12.53
CA ILE A 236 -9.07 16.03 -11.73
C ILE A 236 -9.35 17.50 -12.00
N ASN A 237 -9.49 17.90 -13.26
CA ASN A 237 -9.77 19.28 -13.62
C ASN A 237 -11.15 19.73 -13.12
N LYS A 238 -12.15 18.85 -13.16
CA LYS A 238 -13.51 19.14 -12.70
C LYS A 238 -13.60 19.27 -11.18
N PHE A 239 -12.93 18.40 -10.43
CA PHE A 239 -13.04 18.33 -8.98
C PHE A 239 -11.88 18.95 -8.22
N GLN A 240 -10.82 19.39 -8.92
CA GLN A 240 -9.59 19.96 -8.35
C GLN A 240 -8.98 19.08 -7.26
N CYS A 241 -9.16 17.76 -7.35
CA CYS A 241 -8.87 16.81 -6.26
C CYS A 241 -7.37 16.49 -6.08
N CYS A 242 -6.51 16.98 -6.97
CA CYS A 242 -5.05 16.80 -6.92
C CYS A 242 -4.29 18.13 -7.00
N THR A 243 -5.00 19.27 -6.92
CA THR A 243 -4.40 20.61 -6.98
C THR A 243 -4.04 21.07 -5.57
N LEU A 244 -2.78 21.43 -5.35
CA LEU A 244 -2.33 21.96 -4.07
C LEU A 244 -2.61 23.46 -4.03
N LEU A 245 -3.28 23.92 -2.97
CA LEU A 245 -3.50 25.35 -2.75
C LEU A 245 -2.15 26.02 -2.42
N SER A 246 -1.85 27.09 -3.16
CA SER A 246 -0.60 27.86 -3.11
C SER A 246 -0.38 28.59 -1.79
#